data_AF-X1GES9-F1
#
_entry.id   AF-X1GES9-F1
#
_cell.length_a   1.000
_cell.length_b   1.000
_cell.length_c   1.000
_cell.angle_alpha   90.00
_cell.angle_beta   90.00
_cell.angle_gamma   90.00
#
_symmetry.space_group_name_H-M   'P 1'
#
loop_
_entity.id
_entity.type
_entity.pdbx_description
1 polymer ?
#
loop_
_entity_poly.entity_id
_entity_poly.type
_entity_poly.pdbx_seq_one_letter_code
_entity_poly.pdbx_strand_id
1 'polypeptide(L)'
;AEVYESYLQHGYNKLNAKRMTDFTVQWATPAHASITRSDILSAYKNRMITRDEASDLLADMGETYFHRDFMLKAVDYKKGLELTENKIKGIRNLYKRQVYDANKTIDELSKLDLPTQEVEDLMQQWYYEIKAEPPRLWTTAQTLSFIKAELITMDRGVTELKAIGYDNEHINVYMKSI
;
A
#
# COMPACT_ATOMS: atom_id res chain seq x y z
N ALA A 1 3.51 12.66 47.70
CA ALA A 1 4.02 12.90 49.07
C ALA A 1 5.48 12.45 49.19
N GLU A 2 5.85 11.25 48.74
CA GLU A 2 7.22 10.71 48.89
C GLU A 2 8.32 11.55 48.21
N VAL A 3 8.06 12.12 47.03
CA VAL A 3 9.08 12.91 46.28
C VAL A 3 9.41 14.25 46.96
N TYR A 4 8.40 14.92 47.53
CA TYR A 4 8.59 16.19 48.26
C TYR A 4 9.42 15.99 49.52
N GLU A 5 9.09 14.96 50.31
CA GLU A 5 9.83 14.62 51.51
C GLU A 5 11.26 14.17 51.19
N SER A 6 11.46 13.44 50.07
CA SER A 6 12.79 13.10 49.58
C SER A 6 13.63 14.36 49.26
N TYR A 7 13.06 15.35 48.58
CA TYR A 7 13.79 16.59 48.30
C TYR A 7 14.12 17.38 49.57
N LEU A 8 13.24 17.41 50.57
CA LEU A 8 13.56 18.02 51.86
C LEU A 8 14.71 17.29 52.57
N GLN A 9 14.71 15.95 52.55
CA GLN A 9 15.78 15.14 53.15
C GLN A 9 17.13 15.32 52.44
N HIS A 10 17.12 15.63 51.14
CA HIS A 10 18.32 16.00 50.38
C HIS A 10 18.77 17.46 50.57
N GLY A 11 18.15 18.20 51.49
CA GLY A 11 18.59 19.53 51.90
C GLY A 11 18.00 20.69 51.10
N TYR A 12 16.98 20.44 50.27
CA TYR A 12 16.26 21.53 49.61
C TYR A 12 15.40 22.29 50.63
N ASN A 13 15.32 23.61 50.47
CA ASN A 13 14.33 24.40 51.21
C ASN A 13 12.89 24.06 50.75
N LYS A 14 11.90 24.37 51.58
CA LYS A 14 10.48 24.05 51.32
C LYS A 14 9.98 24.58 49.98
N LEU A 15 10.42 25.76 49.56
CA LEU A 15 10.00 26.37 48.29
C LEU A 15 10.54 25.58 47.09
N ASN A 16 11.82 25.21 47.12
CA ASN A 16 12.46 24.48 46.03
C ASN A 16 12.01 23.02 45.99
N ALA A 17 11.86 22.37 47.15
CA ALA A 17 11.30 21.03 47.24
C ALA A 17 9.89 20.98 46.65
N LYS A 18 9.07 22.01 46.90
CA LYS A 18 7.72 22.11 46.31
C LYS A 18 7.78 22.27 44.79
N ARG A 19 8.59 23.19 44.28
CA ARG A 19 8.75 23.40 42.82
C ARG A 19 9.24 22.16 42.08
N MET A 20 10.23 21.47 42.66
CA MET A 20 10.76 20.22 42.10
C MET A 20 9.71 19.11 42.12
N THR A 21 8.95 19.00 43.21
CA THR A 21 7.85 18.02 43.30
C THR A 21 6.78 18.30 42.26
N ASP A 22 6.35 19.56 42.13
CA ASP A 22 5.31 19.96 41.17
C ASP A 22 5.76 19.65 39.73
N PHE A 23 7.03 19.92 39.41
CA PHE A 23 7.63 19.55 38.12
C PHE A 23 7.68 18.03 37.92
N THR A 24 8.15 17.26 38.90
CA THR A 24 8.23 15.79 38.79
C THR A 24 6.85 15.17 38.69
N VAL A 25 5.84 15.68 39.38
CA VAL A 25 4.45 15.22 39.24
C VAL A 25 3.92 15.52 37.84
N GLN A 26 4.15 16.73 37.32
CA GLN A 26 3.77 17.05 35.93
C GLN A 26 4.51 16.18 34.90
N TRP A 27 5.77 15.88 35.13
CA TRP A 27 6.61 15.08 34.22
C TRP A 27 6.32 13.58 34.31
N ALA A 28 6.02 13.05 35.50
CA ALA A 28 5.78 11.63 35.77
C ALA A 28 4.30 11.23 35.63
N THR A 29 3.37 12.18 35.54
CA THR A 29 2.00 11.88 35.16
C THR A 29 2.04 11.37 33.71
N PRO A 30 1.58 10.13 33.43
CA PRO A 30 1.50 9.66 32.05
C PRO A 30 0.62 10.66 31.31
N ALA A 31 1.14 11.29 30.26
CA ALA A 31 0.29 12.10 29.38
C ALA A 31 -0.85 11.17 28.92
N HIS A 32 -2.06 11.37 29.42
CA HIS A 32 -3.26 10.63 29.01
C HIS A 32 -3.25 10.59 27.49
N ALA A 33 -2.97 9.43 26.88
CA ALA A 33 -2.68 9.22 25.46
C ALA A 33 -2.80 10.51 24.63
N SER A 34 -1.78 11.37 24.70
CA SER A 34 -1.90 12.72 24.14
C SER A 34 -1.98 12.57 22.64
N ILE A 35 -3.10 12.99 22.04
CA ILE A 35 -3.28 12.99 20.60
C ILE A 35 -2.05 13.63 19.95
N THR A 36 -1.42 12.91 19.02
CA THR A 36 -0.23 13.41 18.34
C THR A 36 -0.62 14.19 17.09
N ARG A 37 0.31 14.98 16.55
CA ARG A 37 0.14 15.59 15.22
C ARG A 37 -0.18 14.55 14.15
N SER A 38 0.46 13.37 14.24
CA SER A 38 0.23 12.27 13.30
C SER A 38 -1.20 11.74 13.40
N ASP A 39 -1.75 11.65 14.61
CA ASP A 39 -3.13 11.20 14.82
C ASP A 39 -4.13 12.20 14.23
N ILE A 40 -3.91 13.50 14.44
CA ILE A 40 -4.74 14.57 13.84
C ILE A 40 -4.68 14.52 12.30
N LEU A 41 -3.47 14.47 11.74
CA LEU A 41 -3.31 14.38 10.29
C LEU A 41 -3.91 13.08 9.72
N SER A 42 -3.85 11.97 10.45
CA SER A 42 -4.46 10.70 10.05
C SER A 42 -5.98 10.75 10.14
N ALA A 43 -6.55 11.34 11.19
CA ALA A 43 -7.98 11.58 11.32
C ALA A 43 -8.49 12.47 10.18
N TYR A 44 -7.76 13.54 9.85
CA TYR A 44 -8.05 14.37 8.67
C TYR A 44 -7.91 13.58 7.37
N LYS A 45 -6.86 12.76 7.25
CA LYS A 45 -6.64 11.91 6.07
C LYS A 45 -7.84 10.98 5.83
N ASN A 46 -8.35 10.39 6.90
CA ASN A 46 -9.42 9.40 6.88
C ASN A 46 -10.83 10.03 6.95
N ARG A 47 -10.94 11.36 6.81
CA ARG A 47 -12.22 12.11 6.87
C ARG A 47 -12.98 11.97 8.19
N MET A 48 -12.28 11.64 9.28
CA MET A 48 -12.86 11.59 10.62
C MET A 48 -13.08 13.00 11.19
N ILE A 49 -12.28 13.97 10.73
CA ILE A 49 -12.39 15.39 11.04
C ILE A 49 -12.21 16.21 9.76
N THR A 50 -12.73 17.43 9.78
CA THR A 50 -12.60 18.43 8.72
C THR A 50 -11.21 19.08 8.74
N ARG A 51 -10.91 19.86 7.69
CA ARG A 51 -9.66 20.62 7.58
C ARG A 51 -9.54 21.67 8.68
N ASP A 52 -10.66 22.33 8.99
CA ASP A 52 -10.70 23.40 9.99
C ASP A 52 -10.52 22.83 11.40
N GLU A 53 -11.21 21.74 11.74
CA GLU A 53 -11.01 21.02 13.00
C GLU A 53 -9.57 20.52 13.18
N ALA A 54 -8.97 20.00 12.10
CA ALA A 54 -7.56 19.59 12.13
C ALA A 54 -6.61 20.77 12.33
N SER A 55 -6.91 21.91 11.71
CA SER A 55 -6.15 23.17 11.87
C SER A 55 -6.23 23.69 13.30
N ASP A 56 -7.41 23.65 13.92
CA ASP A 56 -7.64 24.10 15.29
C ASP A 56 -6.91 23.21 16.29
N LEU A 57 -7.02 21.88 16.16
CA LEU A 57 -6.30 20.92 17.01
C LEU A 57 -4.78 21.09 16.91
N LEU A 58 -4.25 21.34 15.71
CA LEU A 58 -2.82 21.63 15.55
C LEU A 58 -2.45 22.99 16.17
N ALA A 59 -3.36 23.97 16.18
CA ALA A 59 -3.14 25.27 16.83
C ALA A 59 -2.98 25.10 18.34
N ASP A 60 -3.87 24.30 18.93
CA ASP A 60 -3.86 23.99 20.36
C ASP A 60 -2.59 23.26 20.78
N MET A 61 -1.97 22.51 19.86
CA MET A 61 -0.64 21.90 20.03
C MET A 61 0.54 22.87 19.84
N GLY A 62 0.27 24.14 19.55
CA GLY A 62 1.28 25.19 19.37
C GLY A 62 1.84 25.32 17.97
N GLU A 63 1.23 24.70 16.95
CA GLU A 63 1.71 24.85 15.57
C GLU A 63 1.36 26.22 14.97
N THR A 64 2.35 26.84 14.34
CA THR A 64 2.17 28.10 13.62
C THR A 64 1.21 27.93 12.46
N TYR A 65 0.51 29.01 12.06
CA TYR A 65 -0.39 28.97 10.90
C TYR A 65 0.29 28.42 9.64
N PHE A 66 1.54 28.85 9.38
CA PHE A 66 2.32 28.39 8.23
C PHE A 66 2.57 26.89 8.27
N HIS A 67 3.00 26.33 9.41
CA HIS A 67 3.23 24.88 9.54
C HIS A 67 1.93 24.08 9.39
N ARG A 68 0.84 24.53 10.01
CA ARG A 68 -0.47 23.87 9.91
C ARG A 68 -0.97 23.82 8.47
N ASP A 69 -0.94 24.96 7.79
CA ASP A 69 -1.37 25.06 6.40
C ASP A 69 -0.54 24.15 5.50
N PHE A 70 0.78 24.13 5.67
CA PHE A 70 1.68 23.24 4.94
C PHE A 70 1.36 21.75 5.20
N MET A 71 1.21 21.36 6.47
CA MET A 71 0.91 19.97 6.86
C MET A 71 -0.41 19.49 6.27
N LEU A 72 -1.46 20.30 6.34
CA LEU A 72 -2.78 19.96 5.81
C LEU A 72 -2.77 19.90 4.27
N LYS A 73 -2.11 20.85 3.60
CA LYS A 73 -1.90 20.80 2.14
C LYS A 73 -1.14 19.56 1.70
N ALA A 74 -0.12 19.14 2.46
CA ALA A 74 0.62 17.91 2.17
C ALA A 74 -0.28 16.67 2.28
N VAL A 75 -1.18 16.62 3.26
CA VAL A 75 -2.18 15.54 3.37
C VAL A 75 -3.12 15.55 2.17
N ASP A 76 -3.62 16.72 1.75
CA ASP A 76 -4.52 16.84 0.59
C ASP A 76 -3.85 16.41 -0.71
N TYR A 77 -2.61 16.84 -0.92
CA TYR A 77 -1.80 16.41 -2.05
C TYR A 77 -1.60 14.89 -2.05
N LYS A 78 -1.26 14.31 -0.89
CA LYS A 78 -1.09 12.86 -0.74
C LYS A 78 -2.38 12.09 -1.01
N LYS A 79 -3.55 12.60 -0.58
CA LYS A 79 -4.86 12.01 -0.93
C LYS A 79 -5.09 12.01 -2.44
N GLY A 80 -4.75 13.12 -3.12
CA GLY A 80 -4.84 13.23 -4.57
C GLY A 80 -3.96 12.20 -5.27
N LEU A 81 -2.70 12.08 -4.87
CA LEU A 81 -1.77 11.08 -5.39
C LEU A 81 -2.27 9.65 -5.16
N GLU A 82 -2.69 9.30 -3.94
CA GLU A 82 -3.20 7.95 -3.64
C GLU A 82 -4.43 7.60 -4.48
N LEU A 83 -5.32 8.56 -4.75
CA LEU A 83 -6.45 8.36 -5.64
C LEU A 83 -6.01 8.08 -7.09
N THR A 84 -5.08 8.87 -7.60
CA THR A 84 -4.51 8.69 -8.95
C THR A 84 -3.80 7.34 -9.07
N GLU A 85 -2.96 6.98 -8.11
CA GLU A 85 -2.29 5.67 -8.06
C GLU A 85 -3.28 4.50 -8.04
N ASN A 86 -4.37 4.62 -7.28
CA ASN A 86 -5.41 3.60 -7.23
C ASN A 86 -6.14 3.46 -8.58
N LYS A 87 -6.40 4.58 -9.28
CA LYS A 87 -6.96 4.56 -10.64
C LYS A 87 -6.00 3.90 -11.63
N ILE A 88 -4.70 4.26 -11.59
CA ILE A 88 -3.65 3.65 -12.42
C ILE A 88 -3.61 2.12 -12.19
N LYS A 89 -3.63 1.67 -10.92
CA LYS A 89 -3.68 0.24 -10.58
C LYS A 89 -4.93 -0.46 -11.14
N GLY A 90 -6.09 0.20 -11.07
CA GLY A 90 -7.34 -0.29 -11.66
C GLY A 90 -7.24 -0.48 -13.17
N ILE A 91 -6.75 0.55 -13.87
CA ILE A 91 -6.55 0.55 -15.32
C ILE A 91 -5.54 -0.55 -15.73
N ARG A 92 -4.40 -0.65 -15.02
CA ARG A 92 -3.41 -1.71 -15.22
C ARG A 92 -4.05 -3.10 -15.16
N ASN A 93 -4.88 -3.36 -14.14
CA ASN A 93 -5.51 -4.67 -13.98
C ASN A 93 -6.47 -5.00 -15.14
N LEU A 94 -7.18 -4.00 -15.67
CA LEU A 94 -8.05 -4.17 -16.84
C LEU A 94 -7.24 -4.45 -18.11
N TYR A 95 -6.12 -3.75 -18.29
CA TYR A 95 -5.20 -3.99 -19.40
C TYR A 95 -4.56 -5.38 -19.33
N LYS A 96 -4.00 -5.77 -18.18
CA LYS A 96 -3.39 -7.09 -17.97
C LYS A 96 -4.36 -8.25 -18.22
N ARG A 97 -5.64 -8.06 -17.89
CA ARG A 97 -6.71 -9.05 -18.13
C ARG A 97 -7.27 -9.01 -19.55
N GLN A 98 -6.67 -8.22 -20.45
CA GLN A 98 -7.11 -8.02 -21.83
C GLN A 98 -8.55 -7.50 -21.95
N VAL A 99 -9.08 -6.88 -20.88
CA VAL A 99 -10.39 -6.20 -20.91
C VAL A 99 -10.25 -4.86 -21.64
N TYR A 100 -9.12 -4.19 -21.45
CA TYR A 100 -8.71 -3.02 -22.22
C TYR A 100 -7.60 -3.40 -23.19
N ASP A 101 -7.66 -2.85 -24.40
CA ASP A 101 -6.54 -2.84 -25.33
C ASP A 101 -5.61 -1.64 -25.04
N ALA A 102 -4.51 -1.53 -25.80
CA ALA A 102 -3.52 -0.48 -25.58
C ALA A 102 -4.10 0.93 -25.76
N ASN A 103 -4.91 1.15 -26.81
CA ASN A 103 -5.48 2.46 -27.11
C ASN A 103 -6.44 2.90 -26.00
N LYS A 104 -7.35 2.03 -25.59
CA LYS A 104 -8.28 2.31 -24.49
C LYS A 104 -7.55 2.54 -23.17
N THR A 105 -6.47 1.82 -22.92
CA THR A 105 -5.66 2.01 -21.70
C THR A 105 -4.99 3.38 -21.68
N ILE A 106 -4.40 3.81 -22.81
CA ILE A 106 -3.81 5.14 -22.98
C ILE A 106 -4.87 6.24 -22.83
N ASP A 107 -6.06 6.06 -23.39
CA ASP A 107 -7.17 7.01 -23.27
C ASP A 107 -7.61 7.18 -21.81
N GLU A 108 -7.74 6.08 -21.06
CA GLU A 108 -8.12 6.12 -19.64
C GLU A 108 -7.02 6.72 -18.76
N LEU A 109 -5.74 6.48 -19.08
CA LEU A 109 -4.61 7.09 -18.37
C LEU A 109 -4.51 8.60 -18.64
N SER A 110 -4.73 9.02 -19.87
CA SER A 110 -4.70 10.44 -20.26
C SER A 110 -5.77 11.27 -19.53
N LYS A 111 -6.91 10.67 -19.17
CA LYS A 111 -7.96 11.31 -18.36
C LYS A 111 -7.55 11.59 -16.91
N LEU A 112 -6.40 11.07 -16.48
CA LEU A 112 -5.84 11.34 -15.16
C LEU A 112 -4.86 12.54 -15.17
N ASP A 113 -4.81 13.28 -16.29
CA ASP A 113 -3.91 14.41 -16.52
C ASP A 113 -2.42 14.05 -16.34
N LEU A 114 -2.06 12.79 -16.63
CA LEU A 114 -0.68 12.32 -16.59
C LEU A 114 0.10 12.87 -17.79
N PRO A 115 1.38 13.22 -17.61
CA PRO A 115 2.28 13.53 -18.72
C PRO A 115 2.36 12.38 -19.72
N THR A 116 2.44 12.69 -21.02
CA THR A 116 2.51 11.68 -22.10
C THR A 116 3.64 10.67 -21.88
N GLN A 117 4.83 11.13 -21.46
CA GLN A 117 5.96 10.24 -21.17
C GLN A 117 5.64 9.23 -20.07
N GLU A 118 4.92 9.64 -19.02
CA GLU A 118 4.54 8.75 -17.93
C GLU A 118 3.56 7.67 -18.41
N VAL A 119 2.62 8.02 -19.31
CA VAL A 119 1.72 7.05 -19.93
C VAL A 119 2.50 6.04 -20.78
N GLU A 120 3.48 6.49 -21.56
CA GLU A 120 4.33 5.61 -22.37
C GLU A 120 5.15 4.65 -21.50
N ASP A 121 5.77 5.14 -20.43
CA ASP A 121 6.57 4.34 -19.50
C ASP A 121 5.70 3.26 -18.81
N LEU A 122 4.49 3.61 -18.37
CA LEU A 122 3.53 2.67 -17.79
C LEU A 122 3.12 1.60 -18.80
N MET A 123 2.80 1.99 -20.04
CA MET A 123 2.40 1.05 -21.09
C MET A 123 3.55 0.10 -21.46
N GLN A 124 4.77 0.60 -21.55
CA GLN A 124 5.95 -0.22 -21.79
C GLN A 124 6.18 -1.22 -20.66
N GLN A 125 6.10 -0.76 -19.40
CA GLN A 125 6.21 -1.65 -18.24
C GLN A 125 5.17 -2.77 -18.30
N TRP A 126 3.89 -2.43 -18.52
CA TRP A 126 2.81 -3.42 -18.48
C TRP A 126 2.84 -4.38 -19.67
N TYR A 127 3.34 -3.94 -20.83
CA TYR A 127 3.60 -4.83 -21.96
C TYR A 127 4.53 -5.97 -21.56
N TYR A 128 5.65 -5.66 -20.88
CA TYR A 128 6.59 -6.69 -20.42
C TYR A 128 6.00 -7.57 -19.31
N GLU A 129 5.18 -7.01 -18.43
CA GLU A 129 4.49 -7.80 -17.40
C GLU A 129 3.55 -8.86 -18.01
N ILE A 130 2.81 -8.52 -19.06
CA ILE A 130 1.94 -9.47 -19.78
C ILE A 130 2.79 -10.51 -20.52
N LYS A 131 3.88 -10.09 -21.17
CA LYS A 131 4.76 -11.01 -21.90
C LYS A 131 5.52 -11.97 -20.98
N ALA A 132 5.78 -11.56 -19.74
CA ALA A 132 6.41 -12.39 -18.73
C ALA A 132 5.43 -13.39 -18.09
N GLU A 133 4.11 -13.16 -18.19
CA GLU A 133 3.12 -14.13 -17.68
C GLU A 133 3.13 -15.40 -18.54
N PRO A 134 3.41 -16.57 -17.95
CA PRO A 134 3.34 -17.82 -18.69
C PRO A 134 1.90 -18.00 -19.23
N PRO A 135 1.75 -18.51 -20.46
CA PRO A 135 0.44 -18.75 -21.02
C PRO A 135 -0.35 -19.68 -20.10
N ARG A 136 -1.68 -19.49 -20.05
CA ARG A 136 -2.56 -20.42 -19.34
C ARG A 136 -2.42 -21.79 -19.98
N LEU A 137 -1.96 -22.75 -19.19
CA LEU A 137 -1.81 -24.13 -19.59
C LEU A 137 -3.15 -24.86 -19.42
N TRP A 138 -3.37 -25.89 -20.23
CA TRP A 138 -4.47 -26.82 -19.99
C TRP A 138 -4.24 -27.60 -18.69
N THR A 139 -5.31 -28.07 -18.04
CA THR A 139 -5.16 -29.01 -16.92
C THR A 139 -4.62 -30.35 -17.42
N THR A 140 -3.99 -31.15 -16.55
CA THR A 140 -3.52 -32.50 -16.89
C THR A 140 -4.61 -33.32 -17.57
N ALA A 141 -5.82 -33.34 -17.02
CA ALA A 141 -6.95 -34.10 -17.58
C ALA A 141 -7.35 -33.60 -18.98
N GLN A 142 -7.39 -32.28 -19.21
CA GLN A 142 -7.67 -31.71 -20.52
C GLN A 142 -6.57 -32.07 -21.53
N THR A 143 -5.29 -31.90 -21.16
CA THR A 143 -4.15 -32.22 -22.01
C THR A 143 -4.20 -33.69 -22.45
N LEU A 144 -4.39 -34.62 -21.52
CA LEU A 144 -4.48 -36.05 -21.84
C LEU A 144 -5.70 -36.37 -22.71
N SER A 145 -6.85 -35.76 -22.43
CA SER A 145 -8.06 -35.91 -23.25
C SER A 145 -7.86 -35.38 -24.67
N PHE A 146 -7.13 -34.29 -24.85
CA PHE A 146 -6.85 -33.71 -26.16
C PHE A 146 -5.84 -34.53 -26.97
N ILE A 147 -4.85 -35.14 -26.31
CA ILE A 147 -3.95 -36.12 -26.97
C ILE A 147 -4.78 -37.31 -27.46
N LYS A 148 -5.61 -37.89 -26.58
CA LYS A 148 -6.43 -39.07 -26.90
C LYS A 148 -7.42 -38.83 -28.04
N ALA A 149 -7.96 -37.61 -28.11
CA ALA A 149 -8.86 -37.18 -29.16
C ALA A 149 -8.14 -36.68 -30.43
N GLU A 150 -6.81 -36.80 -30.49
CA GLU A 150 -5.96 -36.33 -31.59
C GLU A 150 -6.13 -34.83 -31.93
N LEU A 151 -6.62 -34.04 -30.98
CA LEU A 151 -6.77 -32.58 -31.12
C LEU A 151 -5.43 -31.84 -30.97
N ILE A 152 -4.45 -32.48 -30.34
CA ILE A 152 -3.05 -32.04 -30.25
C ILE A 152 -2.12 -33.23 -30.45
N THR A 153 -0.89 -32.98 -30.89
CA THR A 153 0.13 -34.03 -31.03
C THR A 153 0.65 -34.49 -29.66
N MET A 154 1.18 -35.72 -29.61
CA MET A 154 1.80 -36.27 -28.41
C MET A 154 2.95 -35.38 -27.91
N ASP A 155 3.84 -34.94 -28.80
CA ASP A 155 4.95 -34.04 -28.48
C ASP A 155 4.47 -32.69 -27.92
N ARG A 156 3.38 -32.14 -28.46
CA ARG A 156 2.77 -30.91 -27.93
C ARG A 156 2.23 -31.13 -26.52
N GLY A 157 1.58 -32.27 -26.28
CA GLY A 157 1.07 -32.69 -24.98
C GLY A 157 2.18 -32.90 -23.94
N VAL A 158 3.30 -33.53 -24.32
CA VAL A 158 4.49 -33.68 -23.48
C VAL A 158 5.06 -32.30 -23.10
N THR A 159 5.15 -31.37 -24.05
CA THR A 159 5.61 -30.00 -23.79
C THR A 159 4.68 -29.27 -22.81
N GLU A 160 3.36 -29.46 -22.96
CA GLU A 160 2.37 -28.90 -22.05
C GLU A 160 2.52 -29.46 -20.62
N LEU A 161 2.66 -30.78 -20.47
CA LEU A 161 2.82 -31.42 -19.15
C LEU A 161 4.13 -31.00 -18.46
N LYS A 162 5.21 -30.79 -19.21
CA LYS A 162 6.46 -30.21 -18.68
C LYS A 162 6.24 -28.78 -18.18
N ALA A 163 5.52 -27.95 -18.95
CA ALA A 163 5.20 -26.59 -18.56
C ALA A 163 4.31 -26.53 -17.30
N ILE A 164 3.44 -27.53 -17.09
CA ILE A 164 2.62 -27.67 -15.88
C ILE A 164 3.46 -28.10 -14.67
N GLY A 165 4.63 -28.70 -14.90
CA GLY A 165 5.61 -29.05 -13.85
C GLY A 165 5.84 -30.55 -13.63
N TYR A 166 5.38 -31.43 -14.54
CA TYR A 166 5.67 -32.86 -14.43
C TYR A 166 7.09 -33.21 -14.89
N ASP A 167 7.70 -34.17 -14.20
CA ASP A 167 8.96 -34.77 -14.63
C ASP A 167 8.75 -35.80 -15.77
N ASN A 168 9.87 -36.28 -16.32
CA ASN A 168 9.83 -37.25 -17.42
C ASN A 168 9.23 -38.61 -17.01
N GLU A 169 9.34 -39.02 -15.75
CA GLU A 169 8.80 -40.31 -15.28
C GLU A 169 7.27 -40.29 -15.31
N HIS A 170 6.66 -39.28 -14.70
CA HIS A 170 5.21 -39.11 -14.68
C HIS A 170 4.65 -38.92 -16.08
N ILE A 171 5.32 -38.12 -16.92
CA ILE A 171 4.92 -37.94 -18.32
C ILE A 171 4.93 -39.28 -19.06
N ASN A 172 5.98 -40.09 -18.90
CA ASN A 172 6.06 -41.40 -19.56
C ASN A 172 4.94 -42.35 -19.12
N VAL A 173 4.54 -42.31 -17.84
CA VAL A 173 3.39 -43.09 -17.35
C VAL A 173 2.10 -42.62 -18.01
N TYR A 174 1.86 -41.31 -18.09
CA TYR A 174 0.69 -40.76 -18.78
C TYR A 174 0.70 -41.11 -20.27
N MET A 175 1.82 -40.99 -20.97
CA MET A 175 1.88 -41.31 -22.41
C MET A 175 1.62 -42.79 -22.69
N LYS A 176 1.87 -43.69 -21.75
CA LYS A 176 1.54 -45.12 -21.87
C LYS A 176 0.06 -45.45 -21.58
N SER A 177 -0.68 -44.54 -20.94
CA SER A 177 -2.08 -44.78 -20.54
C SER A 177 -3.12 -44.20 -21.50
N ILE A 178 -2.65 -43.46 -22.51
CA ILE A 178 -3.47 -42.87 -23.58
C ILE A 178 -3.41 -43.78 -24.80
#